data_AF-A0A2Z5K229-F1
#
_entry.id   AF-A0A2Z5K229-F1
#
_cell.length_a   1.000
_cell.length_b   1.000
_cell.length_c   1.000
_cell.angle_alpha   90.00
_cell.angle_beta   90.00
_cell.angle_gamma   90.00
#
_symmetry.space_group_name_H-M   'P 1'
#
loop_
_entity.id
_entity.type
_entity.pdbx_description
1 polymer ?
#
loop_
_entity_poly.entity_id
_entity_poly.type
_entity_poly.pdbx_seq_one_letter_code
_entity_poly.pdbx_strand_id
1 'polypeptide(L)'
;MFTSVGVPDFDAGQERTTPVGADVLDDWGARFVAQLAAPRAQRLSVTIADTTQQVLVDVEVGAWAALVQDGEHWIVRQGGPVRLWDAVGGHVLRWRASGSPALDRFQVTLTPEAQR
;
A
#
# COMPACT_ATOMS: atom_id res chain seq x y z
N MET A 1 9.35 28.73 -6.24
CA MET A 1 7.88 28.53 -6.34
C MET A 1 7.60 27.18 -5.69
N PHE A 2 7.19 27.18 -4.42
CA PHE A 2 6.88 25.94 -3.70
C PHE A 2 5.42 25.60 -4.02
N THR A 3 5.19 24.59 -4.84
CA THR A 3 3.86 23.99 -4.96
C THR A 3 3.51 23.39 -3.61
N SER A 4 2.46 23.91 -2.98
CA SER A 4 1.81 23.26 -1.85
C SER A 4 1.51 21.81 -2.28
N VAL A 5 2.16 20.85 -1.64
CA VAL A 5 1.75 19.44 -1.72
C VAL A 5 0.42 19.39 -0.96
N GLY A 6 -0.66 19.68 -1.68
CA GLY A 6 -2.01 19.52 -1.16
C GLY A 6 -2.16 18.07 -0.73
N VAL A 7 -2.70 17.85 0.47
CA VAL A 7 -3.17 16.52 0.88
C VAL A 7 -4.02 15.99 -0.27
N PRO A 8 -3.71 14.81 -0.84
CA PRO A 8 -4.48 14.27 -1.94
C PRO A 8 -5.96 14.19 -1.54
N ASP A 9 -6.84 14.54 -2.47
CA ASP A 9 -8.26 14.28 -2.28
C ASP A 9 -8.47 12.76 -2.32
N PHE A 10 -8.51 12.14 -1.13
CA PHE A 10 -8.66 10.70 -0.96
C PHE A 10 -10.08 10.21 -1.25
N ASP A 11 -11.01 11.12 -1.51
CA ASP A 11 -12.36 10.80 -1.97
C ASP A 11 -12.43 10.70 -3.50
N ALA A 12 -11.38 11.13 -4.21
CA ALA A 12 -11.30 11.00 -5.66
C ALA A 12 -11.05 9.54 -6.10
N GLY A 13 -11.71 9.08 -7.16
CA GLY A 13 -11.47 7.75 -7.73
C GLY A 13 -12.53 6.71 -7.36
N GLN A 14 -12.47 5.56 -8.04
CA GLN A 14 -13.54 4.57 -7.98
C GLN A 14 -13.41 3.67 -6.74
N GLU A 15 -14.49 3.61 -5.96
CA GLU A 15 -14.67 2.64 -4.90
C GLU A 15 -14.81 1.23 -5.44
N ARG A 16 -14.15 0.30 -4.76
CA ARG A 16 -14.30 -1.13 -5.00
C ARG A 16 -13.98 -1.90 -3.74
N THR A 17 -14.54 -3.10 -3.62
CA THR A 17 -14.09 -4.07 -2.63
C THR A 17 -12.68 -4.55 -2.96
N THR A 18 -11.92 -4.91 -1.92
CA THR A 18 -10.60 -5.54 -2.07
C THR A 18 -10.58 -6.92 -1.41
N PRO A 19 -9.94 -7.94 -2.01
CA PRO A 19 -9.86 -9.29 -1.44
C PRO A 19 -9.05 -9.37 -0.14
N VAL A 20 -8.21 -8.37 0.12
CA VAL A 20 -7.43 -8.23 1.34
C VAL A 20 -7.54 -6.80 1.84
N GLY A 21 -7.70 -6.62 3.14
CA GLY A 21 -7.80 -5.32 3.80
C GLY A 21 -6.45 -4.76 4.22
N ALA A 22 -6.45 -3.53 4.75
CA ALA A 22 -5.23 -2.88 5.23
C ALA A 22 -4.69 -3.49 6.53
N ASP A 23 -5.53 -4.21 7.27
CA ASP A 23 -5.17 -5.04 8.44
C ASP A 23 -4.10 -6.10 8.12
N VAL A 24 -3.99 -6.53 6.86
CA VAL A 24 -2.90 -7.41 6.44
C VAL A 24 -1.52 -6.82 6.72
N LEU A 25 -1.40 -5.49 6.69
CA LEU A 25 -0.14 -4.80 6.92
C LEU A 25 0.21 -4.72 8.41
N ASP A 26 -0.59 -5.28 9.31
CA ASP A 26 -0.27 -5.41 10.73
C ASP A 26 0.67 -6.62 10.96
N ASP A 27 0.61 -7.63 10.08
CA ASP A 27 1.62 -8.68 9.97
C ASP A 27 2.94 -8.14 9.42
N TRP A 28 4.05 -8.45 10.12
CA TRP A 28 5.37 -7.97 9.73
C TRP A 28 5.83 -8.53 8.37
N GLY A 29 5.57 -9.81 8.10
CA GLY A 29 5.97 -10.45 6.84
C GLY A 29 5.26 -9.84 5.63
N ALA A 30 3.95 -9.65 5.75
CA ALA A 30 3.14 -8.98 4.74
C ALA A 30 3.56 -7.51 4.56
N ARG A 31 3.89 -6.79 5.64
CA ARG A 31 4.40 -5.42 5.55
C ARG A 31 5.74 -5.34 4.79
N PHE A 32 6.63 -6.30 5.01
CA PHE A 32 7.88 -6.38 4.26
C PHE A 32 7.62 -6.61 2.76
N VAL A 33 6.73 -7.54 2.42
CA VAL A 33 6.35 -7.80 1.01
C VAL A 33 5.68 -6.57 0.38
N ALA A 34 4.84 -5.86 1.14
CA ALA A 34 4.23 -4.62 0.70
C ALA A 34 5.28 -3.54 0.40
N GLN A 35 6.31 -3.40 1.24
CA GLN A 35 7.40 -2.46 1.00
C GLN A 35 8.19 -2.81 -0.26
N LEU A 36 8.41 -4.09 -0.56
CA LEU A 36 9.04 -4.50 -1.83
C LEU A 36 8.19 -4.14 -3.05
N ALA A 37 6.87 -4.22 -2.94
CA ALA A 37 5.95 -3.89 -4.02
C ALA A 37 5.82 -2.37 -4.25
N ALA A 38 5.95 -1.57 -3.19
CA ALA A 38 5.85 -0.12 -3.25
C ALA A 38 6.93 0.55 -2.35
N PRO A 39 8.20 0.59 -2.79
CA PRO A 39 9.35 0.96 -1.93
C PRO A 39 9.33 2.37 -1.37
N ARG A 40 8.56 3.28 -1.96
CA ARG A 40 8.45 4.68 -1.54
C ARG A 40 7.09 5.02 -0.93
N ALA A 41 6.16 4.07 -0.91
CA ALA A 41 4.87 4.29 -0.31
C ALA A 41 5.00 4.39 1.21
N GLN A 42 4.28 5.35 1.79
CA GLN A 42 4.17 5.56 3.23
C GLN A 42 2.76 5.16 3.67
N ARG A 43 2.64 4.46 4.81
CA ARG A 43 1.35 4.14 5.43
C ARG A 43 1.01 5.19 6.48
N LEU A 44 -0.20 5.73 6.40
CA LEU A 44 -0.78 6.69 7.33
C LEU A 44 -2.13 6.16 7.84
N SER A 45 -2.47 6.50 9.08
CA SER A 45 -3.81 6.28 9.63
C SER A 45 -4.46 7.64 9.79
N VAL A 46 -5.59 7.87 9.10
CA VAL A 46 -6.29 9.15 9.08
C VAL A 46 -7.72 8.92 9.55
N THR A 47 -8.18 9.63 10.56
CA THR A 47 -9.57 9.54 11.05
C THR A 47 -10.33 10.80 10.63
N ILE A 48 -11.43 10.62 9.89
CA ILE A 48 -12.31 11.69 9.40
C ILE A 48 -13.74 11.31 9.72
N ALA A 49 -14.49 12.18 10.39
CA ALA A 49 -15.89 11.96 10.78
C ALA A 49 -16.12 10.54 11.37
N ASP A 50 -15.33 10.20 12.39
CA ASP A 50 -15.33 8.91 13.11
C ASP A 50 -14.96 7.67 12.28
N THR A 51 -14.60 7.85 11.01
CA THR A 51 -14.15 6.78 10.12
C THR A 51 -12.64 6.80 10.01
N THR A 52 -11.99 5.69 10.40
CA THR A 52 -10.54 5.54 10.23
C THR A 52 -10.22 4.94 8.87
N GLN A 53 -9.42 5.67 8.10
CA GLN A 53 -8.87 5.24 6.82
C GLN A 53 -7.39 4.88 6.96
N GLN A 54 -6.99 3.78 6.35
CA GLN A 54 -5.59 3.41 6.16
C GLN A 54 -5.16 3.90 4.77
N VAL A 55 -4.22 4.82 4.73
CA VAL A 55 -3.78 5.48 3.49
C VAL A 55 -2.36 5.03 3.15
N LEU A 56 -2.15 4.61 1.91
CA LEU A 56 -0.83 4.51 1.30
C LEU A 56 -0.61 5.71 0.39
N VAL A 57 0.53 6.36 0.48
CA VAL A 57 0.90 7.49 -0.37
C VAL A 57 2.33 7.37 -0.88
N ASP A 58 2.52 7.54 -2.18
CA ASP A 58 3.81 7.76 -2.81
C ASP A 58 3.82 9.20 -3.37
N VAL A 59 4.48 10.09 -2.63
CA VAL A 59 4.51 11.53 -2.93
C VAL A 59 5.35 11.82 -4.18
N GLU A 60 6.36 11.00 -4.48
CA GLU A 60 7.25 11.23 -5.63
C GLU A 60 6.47 11.13 -6.94
N VAL A 61 5.66 10.07 -7.08
CA VAL A 61 4.85 9.83 -8.28
C VAL A 61 3.42 10.35 -8.16
N GLY A 62 3.06 10.95 -7.02
CA GLY A 62 1.72 11.48 -6.78
C GLY A 62 0.63 10.41 -6.81
N ALA A 63 0.90 9.23 -6.25
CA ALA A 63 -0.05 8.13 -6.19
C ALA A 63 -0.49 7.84 -4.75
N TRP A 64 -1.71 7.34 -4.61
CA TRP A 64 -2.28 7.07 -3.30
C TRP A 64 -3.33 5.95 -3.35
N ALA A 65 -3.57 5.33 -2.20
CA ALA A 65 -4.70 4.44 -1.98
C ALA A 65 -5.25 4.63 -0.56
N ALA A 66 -6.55 4.82 -0.42
CA ALA A 66 -7.25 4.92 0.86
C ALA A 66 -8.14 3.70 1.05
N LEU A 67 -8.01 3.06 2.21
CA LEU A 67 -8.74 1.88 2.59
C LEU A 67 -9.59 2.15 3.82
N VAL A 68 -10.86 1.76 3.75
CA VAL A 68 -11.80 1.84 4.86
C VAL A 68 -12.41 0.47 5.10
N GLN A 69 -12.59 0.13 6.37
CA GLN A 69 -13.32 -1.07 6.75
C GLN A 69 -14.82 -0.77 6.74
N ASP A 70 -15.58 -1.56 5.99
CA ASP A 70 -17.04 -1.50 5.90
C ASP A 70 -17.61 -2.88 6.28
N GLY A 71 -17.99 -3.02 7.55
CA GLY A 71 -18.37 -4.30 8.15
C GLY A 71 -17.22 -5.33 8.08
N GLU A 72 -17.49 -6.46 7.41
CA GLU A 72 -16.52 -7.53 7.20
C GLU A 72 -15.65 -7.32 5.95
N HIS A 73 -15.97 -6.31 5.13
CA HIS A 73 -15.28 -6.05 3.88
C HIS A 73 -14.39 -4.81 4.00
N TRP A 74 -13.45 -4.71 3.06
CA TRP A 74 -12.64 -3.53 2.90
C TRP A 74 -12.95 -2.89 1.55
N ILE A 75 -13.14 -1.58 1.59
CA ILE A 75 -13.31 -0.76 0.40
C ILE A 75 -12.01 0.01 0.17
N VAL A 76 -11.58 0.08 -1.09
CA VAL A 76 -10.41 0.84 -1.50
C VAL A 76 -10.79 1.87 -2.56
N ARG A 77 -10.27 3.08 -2.39
CA ARG A 77 -10.16 4.12 -3.41
C ARG A 77 -8.68 4.35 -3.69
N GLN A 78 -8.33 4.64 -4.93
CA GLN A 78 -6.93 4.91 -5.28
C GLN A 78 -6.85 5.81 -6.51
N GLY A 79 -5.83 6.66 -6.54
CA GLY A 79 -5.62 7.67 -7.56
C GLY A 79 -4.14 7.88 -7.85
N GLY A 80 -3.89 8.68 -8.88
CA GLY A 80 -2.54 8.91 -9.42
C GLY A 80 -2.14 7.88 -10.50
N PRO A 81 -0.88 7.96 -10.97
CA PRO A 81 -0.43 7.20 -12.14
C PRO A 81 -0.20 5.71 -11.87
N VAL A 82 -0.13 5.29 -10.60
CA VAL A 82 0.03 3.90 -10.22
C VAL A 82 -1.06 3.47 -9.24
N ARG A 83 -1.48 2.20 -9.35
CA ARG A 83 -2.51 1.61 -8.49
C ARG A 83 -1.84 0.95 -7.27
N LEU A 84 -1.45 1.76 -6.29
CA LEU A 84 -0.60 1.31 -5.16
C LEU A 84 -1.18 0.10 -4.44
N TRP A 85 -2.48 0.11 -4.13
CA TRP A 85 -3.08 -1.00 -3.40
C TRP A 85 -3.21 -2.27 -4.25
N ASP A 86 -3.43 -2.14 -5.55
CA ASP A 86 -3.44 -3.31 -6.44
C ASP A 86 -2.07 -4.00 -6.49
N ALA A 87 -0.99 -3.21 -6.53
CA ALA A 87 0.36 -3.74 -6.46
C ALA A 87 0.60 -4.41 -5.10
N VAL A 88 0.40 -3.68 -4.00
CA VAL A 88 0.64 -4.18 -2.64
C VAL A 88 -0.21 -5.42 -2.33
N GLY A 89 -1.53 -5.34 -2.50
CA GLY A 89 -2.45 -6.43 -2.24
C GLY A 89 -2.16 -7.66 -3.12
N GLY A 90 -1.82 -7.46 -4.39
CA GLY A 90 -1.45 -8.55 -5.29
C GLY A 90 -0.17 -9.27 -4.88
N HIS A 91 0.87 -8.54 -4.45
CA HIS A 91 2.11 -9.15 -3.95
C HIS A 91 1.90 -9.90 -2.63
N VAL A 92 1.14 -9.32 -1.71
CA VAL A 92 0.80 -9.94 -0.42
C VAL A 92 0.00 -11.23 -0.63
N LEU A 93 -1.01 -11.22 -1.51
CA LEU A 93 -1.81 -12.42 -1.81
C LEU A 93 -0.96 -13.52 -2.44
N ARG A 94 -0.05 -13.18 -3.37
CA ARG A 94 0.89 -14.16 -3.94
C ARG A 94 1.83 -14.75 -2.89
N TRP A 95 2.37 -13.92 -1.99
CA TRP A 95 3.23 -14.41 -0.91
C TRP A 95 2.48 -15.37 0.02
N ARG A 96 1.24 -15.03 0.40
CA ARG A 96 0.37 -15.92 1.20
C ARG A 96 0.05 -17.23 0.48
N ALA A 97 -0.28 -17.16 -0.80
CA ALA A 97 -0.56 -18.34 -1.63
C ALA A 97 0.66 -19.27 -1.74
N SER A 98 1.87 -18.74 -1.66
CA SER A 98 3.13 -19.50 -1.61
C SER A 98 3.47 -20.05 -0.22
N GLY A 99 2.54 -20.02 0.74
CA GLY A 99 2.71 -20.53 2.09
C GLY A 99 3.40 -19.56 3.05
N SER A 100 3.43 -18.27 2.73
CA SER A 100 4.01 -17.21 3.58
C SER A 100 5.45 -17.54 4.01
N PRO A 101 6.38 -17.82 3.07
CA PRO A 101 7.75 -18.19 3.42
C PRO A 101 8.39 -17.14 4.32
N ALA A 102 9.11 -17.63 5.34
CA ALA A 102 9.80 -16.79 6.31
C ALA A 102 10.83 -15.87 5.63
N LEU A 103 11.00 -14.67 6.19
CA LEU A 103 11.83 -13.62 5.59
C LEU A 103 13.32 -13.96 5.55
N ASP A 104 13.78 -14.88 6.41
CA ASP A 104 15.14 -15.42 6.38
C ASP A 104 15.45 -16.23 5.11
N ARG A 105 14.42 -16.61 4.35
CA ARG A 105 14.54 -17.24 3.02
C ARG A 105 14.54 -16.23 1.87
N PHE A 106 14.31 -14.94 2.12
CA PHE A 106 14.45 -13.93 1.07
C PHE A 106 15.93 -13.68 0.79
N GLN A 107 16.32 -13.82 -0.48
CA GLN A 107 17.67 -13.53 -0.94
C GLN A 107 17.68 -12.17 -1.64
N VAL A 108 18.60 -11.30 -1.23
CA VAL A 108 18.91 -10.05 -1.95
C VAL A 108 20.13 -10.31 -2.82
N THR A 109 19.97 -10.19 -4.14
CA THR A 109 21.10 -10.19 -5.06
C THR A 109 21.56 -8.75 -5.26
N LEU A 110 22.75 -8.42 -4.76
CA LEU A 110 23.40 -7.14 -5.07
C LEU A 110 24.17 -7.29 -6.38
N THR A 111 23.81 -6.51 -7.40
CA THR A 111 24.64 -6.38 -8.60
C THR A 111 25.50 -5.12 -8.51
N PRO A 112 26.77 -5.14 -8.95
CA PRO A 112 27.68 -4.02 -8.78
C PRO A 112 27.25 -2.73 -9.49
N GLU A 113 26.29 -2.78 -10.43
CA GLU A 113 25.97 -1.65 -11.31
C GLU A 113 25.23 -0.48 -10.63
N ALA A 114 24.72 -0.66 -9.40
CA ALA A 114 23.84 0.33 -8.74
C ALA A 114 24.28 0.75 -7.32
N GLN A 115 25.51 0.44 -6.90
CA GLN A 115 26.08 0.96 -5.65
C GLN A 115 26.86 2.25 -5.93
N ARG A 116 26.33 3.39 -5.48
CA ARG A 116 27.05 4.67 -5.45
C ARG A 116 26.98 5.29 -4.06
#